data_AF-A0A1F4VBY3-F1
#
_entry.id   AF-A0A1F4VBY3-F1
#
_cell.length_a   1.000
_cell.length_b   1.000
_cell.length_c   1.000
_cell.angle_alpha   90.00
_cell.angle_beta   90.00
_cell.angle_gamma   90.00
#
_symmetry.space_group_name_H-M   'P 1'
#
loop_
_entity.id
_entity.type
_entity.pdbx_description
1 polymer ?
#
loop_
_entity_poly.entity_id
_entity_poly.type
_entity_poly.pdbx_seq_one_letter_code
_entity_poly.pdbx_strand_id
1 'polypeptide(L)'
;MESLVIEGTAPPGWVDLYLNDTFLVRIESSSNFQYTYPEFLRPGTYQITAVATNKNGIQSSAVKVTFTVDPRAVTLFGMTFPGWAVYTFLIGLVIILIILVIRFLRRQRKFDEHVIADVEKVEKEVERTADQVEKDLDQAVEEVLKGGDEARLRQMEHELGRKIEEAEGKAKKDLENTLEKIKNHHSRRRNKFGIPRLINLLQRKKKEEKSDETGGKNAS
;
A
#
# COMPACT_ATOMS: atom_id res chain seq x y z
N MET A 1 -20.45 -18.02 9.62
CA MET A 1 -19.96 -19.34 10.05
C MET A 1 -20.87 -20.34 9.37
N GLU A 2 -20.34 -21.22 8.53
CA GLU A 2 -21.16 -22.20 7.81
C GLU A 2 -21.54 -23.33 8.76
N SER A 3 -22.84 -23.54 8.95
CA SER A 3 -23.38 -24.69 9.67
C SER A 3 -23.45 -25.89 8.73
N LEU A 4 -22.98 -27.05 9.16
CA LEU A 4 -23.15 -28.29 8.39
C LEU A 4 -24.62 -28.68 8.40
N VAL A 5 -25.25 -28.64 7.23
CA VAL A 5 -26.61 -29.12 7.01
C VAL A 5 -26.54 -30.42 6.22
N ILE A 6 -27.14 -31.48 6.77
CA ILE A 6 -27.23 -32.80 6.18
C ILE A 6 -28.65 -32.97 5.66
N GLU A 7 -28.78 -33.15 4.36
CA GLU A 7 -30.07 -33.30 3.67
C GLU A 7 -30.07 -34.59 2.86
N GLY A 8 -31.25 -35.21 2.76
CA GLY A 8 -31.40 -36.42 1.96
C GLY A 8 -32.85 -36.85 1.81
N THR A 9 -33.04 -37.86 0.98
CA THR A 9 -34.33 -38.52 0.78
C THR A 9 -34.30 -39.91 1.40
N ALA A 10 -35.36 -40.27 2.11
CA ALA A 10 -35.48 -41.58 2.76
C ALA A 10 -36.96 -41.99 2.83
N PRO A 11 -37.28 -43.29 2.79
CA PRO A 11 -38.65 -43.76 2.99
C PRO A 11 -39.23 -43.27 4.33
N PRO A 12 -40.57 -43.14 4.43
CA PRO A 12 -41.21 -42.80 5.70
C PRO A 12 -40.80 -43.73 6.84
N GLY A 13 -40.28 -43.16 7.92
CA GLY A 13 -39.71 -43.89 9.04
C GLY A 13 -38.62 -43.10 9.75
N TRP A 14 -37.53 -43.77 10.13
CA TRP A 14 -36.41 -43.21 10.88
C TRP A 14 -35.14 -43.20 10.06
N VAL A 15 -34.27 -42.21 10.27
CA VAL A 15 -32.93 -42.16 9.70
C VAL A 15 -31.94 -42.00 10.84
N ASP A 16 -31.01 -42.95 10.94
CA ASP A 16 -29.86 -42.89 11.85
C ASP A 16 -28.67 -42.28 11.10
N LEU A 17 -28.17 -41.17 11.63
CA LEU A 17 -27.00 -40.48 11.10
C LEU A 17 -25.77 -40.78 11.97
N TYR A 18 -24.64 -41.03 11.32
CA TYR A 18 -23.35 -41.24 11.94
C TYR A 18 -22.31 -40.32 11.31
N LEU A 19 -21.37 -39.83 12.12
CA LEU A 19 -20.20 -39.08 11.70
C LEU A 19 -18.95 -39.81 12.16
N ASN A 20 -18.09 -40.22 11.22
CA ASN A 20 -16.91 -41.05 11.50
C ASN A 20 -17.26 -42.26 12.38
N ASP A 21 -18.31 -42.99 11.98
CA ASP A 21 -18.86 -44.15 12.69
C ASP A 21 -19.42 -43.88 14.10
N THR A 22 -19.48 -42.61 14.53
CA THR A 22 -20.11 -42.20 15.80
C THR A 22 -21.56 -41.82 15.56
N PHE A 23 -22.48 -42.40 16.32
CA PHE A 23 -23.91 -42.05 16.24
C PHE A 23 -24.13 -40.57 16.57
N LEU A 24 -24.80 -39.85 15.68
CA LEU A 24 -25.17 -38.46 15.88
C LEU A 24 -26.59 -38.33 16.44
N VAL A 25 -27.55 -38.79 15.65
CA VAL A 25 -28.97 -38.53 15.90
C VAL A 25 -29.83 -39.51 15.11
N ARG A 26 -31.03 -39.76 15.64
CA ARG A 26 -32.14 -40.40 14.94
C ARG A 26 -33.19 -39.34 14.63
N ILE A 27 -33.55 -39.22 13.35
CA ILE A 27 -34.57 -38.27 12.89
C ILE A 27 -35.70 -39.00 12.19
N GLU A 28 -36.93 -38.48 12.29
CA GLU A 28 -38.05 -39.00 11.52
C GLU A 28 -37.99 -38.44 10.10
N SER A 29 -38.12 -39.30 9.09
CA SER A 29 -38.23 -38.90 7.70
C SER A 29 -39.65 -39.10 7.19
N SER A 30 -40.17 -38.09 6.49
CA SER A 30 -41.49 -38.11 5.83
C SER A 30 -41.37 -38.16 4.30
N SER A 31 -40.25 -38.70 3.79
CA SER A 31 -39.75 -38.76 2.39
C SER A 31 -38.45 -37.98 2.20
N ASN A 32 -38.33 -36.85 2.90
CA ASN A 32 -37.12 -36.04 3.00
C ASN A 32 -36.71 -35.92 4.46
N PHE A 33 -35.45 -35.59 4.71
CA PHE A 33 -34.97 -35.23 6.03
C PHE A 33 -33.91 -34.12 5.93
N GLN A 34 -33.81 -33.33 7.00
CA GLN A 34 -32.82 -32.29 7.16
C GLN A 34 -32.34 -32.28 8.60
N TYR A 35 -31.04 -32.21 8.80
CA TYR A 35 -30.42 -32.11 10.12
C TYR A 35 -29.28 -31.10 10.09
N THR A 36 -29.32 -30.15 11.01
CA THR A 36 -28.25 -29.16 11.19
C THR A 36 -27.36 -29.60 12.35
N TYR A 37 -26.09 -29.84 12.06
CA TYR A 37 -25.11 -30.20 13.07
C TYR A 37 -24.75 -28.96 13.92
N PRO A 38 -24.91 -29.00 15.26
CA PRO A 38 -24.81 -27.81 16.11
C PRO A 38 -23.35 -27.42 16.44
N GLU A 39 -22.40 -28.34 16.29
CA GLU A 39 -21.01 -28.11 16.68
C GLU A 39 -20.12 -27.73 15.49
N PHE A 40 -19.00 -27.10 15.81
CA PHE A 40 -17.98 -26.79 14.82
C PHE A 40 -17.15 -28.02 14.48
N LEU A 41 -17.04 -28.34 13.19
CA LEU A 41 -16.14 -29.38 12.72
C LEU A 41 -14.71 -28.86 12.66
N ARG A 42 -13.80 -29.62 13.27
CA ARG A 42 -12.37 -29.36 13.17
C ARG A 42 -11.88 -29.64 11.75
N PRO A 43 -10.70 -29.12 11.40
CA PRO A 43 -9.98 -29.51 10.18
C PRO A 43 -9.85 -31.03 10.04
N GLY A 44 -10.28 -31.60 8.93
CA GLY A 44 -10.13 -33.04 8.70
C GLY A 44 -11.04 -33.63 7.64
N THR A 45 -10.82 -34.91 7.37
CA THR A 45 -11.71 -35.74 6.54
C THR A 45 -12.78 -36.34 7.42
N TYR A 46 -14.03 -36.21 6.99
CA TYR A 46 -15.20 -36.74 7.68
C TYR A 46 -15.98 -37.66 6.76
N GLN A 47 -16.56 -38.71 7.33
CA GLN A 47 -17.50 -39.62 6.68
C GLN A 47 -18.86 -39.54 7.37
N ILE A 48 -19.89 -39.19 6.62
CA ILE A 48 -21.28 -39.30 7.06
C ILE A 48 -21.81 -40.65 6.59
N THR A 49 -22.43 -41.38 7.51
CA THR A 49 -23.16 -42.60 7.20
C THR A 49 -24.63 -42.39 7.57
N ALA A 50 -25.53 -42.72 6.64
CA ALA A 50 -26.98 -42.68 6.86
C ALA A 50 -27.58 -44.07 6.69
N VAL A 51 -28.44 -44.47 7.65
CA VAL A 51 -29.18 -45.74 7.62
C VAL A 51 -30.66 -45.43 7.84
N ALA A 52 -31.51 -45.74 6.87
CA ALA A 52 -32.95 -45.55 6.99
C ALA A 52 -33.62 -46.82 7.52
N THR A 53 -34.63 -46.67 8.37
CA THR A 53 -35.49 -47.73 8.88
C THR A 53 -36.93 -47.36 8.57
N ASN A 54 -37.64 -48.17 7.79
CA ASN A 54 -39.04 -47.87 7.47
C ASN A 54 -39.98 -48.13 8.68
N LYS A 55 -41.26 -47.74 8.56
CA LYS A 55 -42.29 -48.00 9.60
C LYS A 55 -42.48 -49.48 9.96
N ASN A 56 -42.07 -50.40 9.08
CA ASN A 56 -42.15 -51.85 9.28
C ASN A 56 -40.88 -52.42 9.95
N GLY A 57 -39.90 -51.58 10.31
CA GLY A 57 -38.65 -52.01 10.95
C GLY A 57 -37.58 -52.53 9.98
N ILE A 58 -37.78 -52.43 8.66
CA ILE A 58 -36.80 -52.85 7.66
C ILE A 58 -35.76 -51.75 7.47
N GLN A 59 -34.49 -52.11 7.60
CA GLN A 59 -33.35 -51.22 7.42
C GLN A 59 -32.86 -51.20 5.97
N SER A 60 -32.41 -50.02 5.51
CA SER A 60 -31.73 -49.85 4.23
C SER A 60 -30.25 -50.23 4.33
N SER A 61 -29.61 -50.41 3.17
CA SER A 61 -28.15 -50.35 3.10
C SER A 61 -27.64 -48.99 3.58
N ALA A 62 -26.48 -48.98 4.22
CA ALA A 62 -25.83 -47.75 4.68
C ALA A 62 -25.30 -46.95 3.49
N VAL A 63 -25.64 -45.66 3.41
CA VAL A 63 -25.09 -44.72 2.43
C VAL A 63 -23.96 -43.93 3.08
N LYS A 64 -22.81 -43.86 2.42
CA LYS A 64 -21.60 -43.18 2.92
C LYS A 64 -21.23 -42.00 2.04
N VAL A 65 -21.01 -40.84 2.64
CA VAL A 65 -20.56 -39.62 1.97
C VAL A 65 -19.32 -39.09 2.69
N THR A 66 -18.24 -38.87 1.94
CA THR A 66 -17.00 -38.31 2.49
C THR A 66 -16.84 -36.86 2.10
N PHE A 67 -16.48 -36.00 3.05
CA PHE A 67 -16.16 -34.60 2.80
C PHE A 67 -14.94 -34.15 3.62
N THR A 68 -14.31 -33.07 3.21
CA THR A 68 -13.11 -32.53 3.86
C THR A 68 -13.36 -31.11 4.34
N VAL A 69 -13.09 -30.85 5.61
CA VAL A 69 -13.13 -29.52 6.22
C VAL A 69 -11.70 -28.98 6.24
N ASP A 70 -11.42 -27.95 5.43
CA ASP A 70 -10.11 -27.30 5.38
C ASP A 70 -10.17 -25.91 6.08
N PRO A 71 -9.49 -25.72 7.22
CA PRO A 71 -9.46 -24.44 7.95
C PRO A 71 -8.63 -23.37 7.24
N ARG A 72 -7.88 -23.75 6.21
CA ARG A 72 -6.95 -22.85 5.53
C ARG A 72 -7.60 -22.17 4.34
N ALA A 73 -8.86 -22.46 4.05
CA ALA A 73 -9.64 -21.75 3.05
C ALA A 73 -9.82 -20.28 3.48
N VAL A 74 -9.17 -19.36 2.76
CA VAL A 74 -9.38 -17.91 2.93
C VAL A 74 -10.25 -17.43 1.78
N THR A 75 -11.43 -16.90 2.11
CA THR A 75 -12.34 -16.32 1.12
C THR A 75 -11.93 -14.88 0.84
N LEU A 76 -11.45 -14.61 -0.37
CA LEU A 76 -11.09 -13.28 -0.87
C LEU A 76 -11.89 -13.01 -2.14
N PHE A 77 -12.65 -11.92 -2.18
CA PHE A 77 -13.46 -11.53 -3.34
C PHE A 77 -14.44 -12.63 -3.83
N GLY A 78 -15.05 -13.37 -2.89
CA GLY A 78 -15.96 -14.48 -3.22
C GLY A 78 -15.29 -15.72 -3.81
N MET A 79 -13.95 -15.74 -3.90
CA MET A 79 -13.16 -16.90 -4.29
C MET A 79 -12.45 -17.47 -3.07
N THR A 80 -12.59 -18.79 -2.85
CA THR A 80 -11.95 -19.49 -1.74
C THR A 80 -10.58 -19.99 -2.18
N PHE A 81 -9.53 -19.45 -1.58
CA PHE A 81 -8.17 -19.88 -1.87
C PHE A 81 -7.64 -20.81 -0.77
N PRO A 82 -6.87 -21.85 -1.14
CA PRO A 82 -6.13 -22.61 -0.16
C PRO A 82 -5.13 -21.70 0.56
N GLY A 83 -4.98 -21.86 1.87
CA GLY A 83 -4.14 -20.95 2.66
C GLY A 83 -2.68 -20.99 2.23
N TRP A 84 -2.19 -22.14 1.74
CA TRP A 84 -0.85 -22.24 1.15
C TRP A 84 -0.65 -21.25 -0.02
N ALA A 85 -1.66 -21.02 -0.85
CA ALA A 85 -1.59 -20.09 -1.97
C ALA A 85 -1.54 -18.63 -1.50
N VAL A 86 -2.21 -18.32 -0.38
CA VAL A 86 -2.15 -16.99 0.24
C VAL A 86 -0.78 -16.77 0.90
N TYR A 87 -0.24 -17.79 1.58
CA TYR A 87 1.08 -17.69 2.22
C TYR A 87 2.21 -17.52 1.21
N THR A 88 2.19 -18.24 0.08
CA THR A 88 3.22 -18.06 -0.97
C THR A 88 3.18 -16.66 -1.57
N PHE A 89 1.98 -16.09 -1.77
CA PHE A 89 1.83 -14.73 -2.25
C PHE A 89 2.37 -13.70 -1.24
N LEU A 90 2.01 -13.83 0.04
CA LEU A 90 2.51 -12.96 1.11
C LEU A 90 4.03 -13.04 1.26
N ILE A 91 4.59 -14.25 1.28
CA ILE A 91 6.04 -14.47 1.37
C ILE A 91 6.74 -13.88 0.15
N GLY A 92 6.20 -14.08 -1.05
CA GLY A 92 6.71 -13.47 -2.28
C GLY A 92 6.73 -11.94 -2.20
N LEU A 93 5.67 -11.33 -1.68
CA LEU A 93 5.56 -9.88 -1.49
C LEU A 93 6.62 -9.38 -0.49
N VAL A 94 6.81 -10.07 0.63
CA VAL A 94 7.86 -9.77 1.61
C VAL A 94 9.26 -9.88 1.00
N ILE A 95 9.54 -10.95 0.24
CA ILE A 95 10.83 -11.12 -0.46
C ILE A 95 11.06 -9.99 -1.47
N ILE A 96 10.05 -9.60 -2.23
CA ILE A 96 10.14 -8.46 -3.17
C ILE A 96 10.45 -7.16 -2.42
N LEU A 97 9.81 -6.93 -1.27
CA LEU A 97 10.05 -5.76 -0.42
C LEU A 97 11.49 -5.77 0.12
N ILE A 98 11.99 -6.91 0.58
CA ILE A 98 13.38 -7.08 1.01
C ILE A 98 14.35 -6.80 -0.15
N ILE A 99 14.08 -7.34 -1.34
CA ILE A 99 14.91 -7.09 -2.55
C ILE A 99 14.90 -5.60 -2.89
N LEU A 100 13.74 -4.92 -2.82
CA LEU A 100 13.65 -3.48 -3.05
C LEU A 100 14.41 -2.68 -2.00
N VAL A 101 14.32 -3.05 -0.73
CA VAL A 101 15.08 -2.41 0.36
C VAL A 101 16.59 -2.62 0.16
N ILE A 102 17.04 -3.84 -0.13
CA ILE A 102 18.44 -4.13 -0.44
C ILE A 102 18.89 -3.31 -1.66
N ARG A 103 18.09 -3.25 -2.71
CA ARG A 103 18.40 -2.49 -3.92
C ARG A 103 18.42 -0.98 -3.65
N PHE A 104 17.54 -0.49 -2.79
CA PHE A 104 17.48 0.90 -2.34
C PHE A 104 18.69 1.28 -1.48
N LEU A 105 19.05 0.44 -0.50
CA LEU A 105 20.24 0.61 0.33
C LEU A 105 21.53 0.54 -0.51
N ARG A 106 21.62 -0.40 -1.47
CA ARG A 106 22.75 -0.45 -2.41
C ARG A 106 22.83 0.79 -3.30
N ARG A 107 21.69 1.40 -3.64
CA ARG A 107 21.65 2.64 -4.42
C ARG A 107 22.06 3.84 -3.59
N GLN A 108 21.65 3.90 -2.33
CA GLN A 108 22.02 4.94 -1.38
C GLN A 108 23.50 4.91 -1.01
N ARG A 109 24.12 3.74 -0.86
CA ARG A 109 25.57 3.64 -0.60
C ARG A 109 26.47 4.22 -1.70
N LYS A 110 25.97 4.44 -2.92
CA LYS A 110 26.71 5.17 -3.96
C LYS A 110 26.70 6.69 -3.77
N PHE A 111 25.89 7.18 -2.84
CA PHE A 111 25.82 8.60 -2.47
C PHE A 111 26.95 8.97 -1.50
N ASP A 112 27.39 8.03 -0.66
CA ASP A 112 28.45 8.26 0.34
C ASP A 112 29.79 8.66 -0.31
N GLU A 113 30.08 8.15 -1.51
CA GLU A 113 31.34 8.42 -2.22
C GLU A 113 31.45 9.87 -2.73
N HIS A 114 30.32 10.51 -3.05
CA HIS A 114 30.30 11.92 -3.47
C HIS A 114 30.34 12.86 -2.26
N VAL A 115 29.67 12.47 -1.16
CA VAL A 115 29.64 13.27 0.06
C VAL A 115 31.02 13.34 0.72
N ILE A 116 31.79 12.25 0.73
CA ILE A 116 33.15 12.24 1.29
C ILE A 116 34.10 13.12 0.46
N ALA A 117 34.02 13.04 -0.87
CA ALA A 117 34.85 13.86 -1.75
C ALA A 117 34.50 15.36 -1.66
N ASP A 118 33.21 15.70 -1.52
CA ASP A 118 32.77 17.08 -1.36
C ASP A 118 33.16 17.65 0.02
N VAL A 119 33.14 16.83 1.09
CA VAL A 119 33.59 17.24 2.43
C VAL A 119 35.10 17.51 2.46
N GLU A 120 35.93 16.69 1.81
CA GLU A 120 37.39 16.92 1.76
C GLU A 120 37.73 18.22 1.01
N LYS A 121 36.94 18.56 -0.02
CA LYS A 121 37.11 19.81 -0.77
C LYS A 121 36.71 21.03 0.05
N VAL A 122 35.61 20.93 0.79
CA VAL A 122 35.14 21.98 1.71
C VAL A 122 36.13 22.19 2.86
N GLU A 123 36.68 21.11 3.43
CA GLU A 123 37.67 21.18 4.51
C GLU A 123 38.94 21.93 4.05
N LYS A 124 39.46 21.62 2.86
CA LYS A 124 40.61 22.34 2.27
C LYS A 124 40.31 23.80 1.93
N GLU A 125 39.08 24.14 1.58
CA GLU A 125 38.68 25.55 1.34
C GLU A 125 38.49 26.31 2.66
N VAL A 126 37.99 25.66 3.72
CA VAL A 126 37.82 26.24 5.05
C VAL A 126 39.17 26.48 5.72
N GLU A 127 40.10 25.54 5.64
CA GLU A 127 41.45 25.68 6.21
C GLU A 127 42.21 26.85 5.57
N ARG A 128 42.15 26.96 4.22
CA ARG A 128 42.73 28.11 3.51
C ARG A 128 42.05 29.43 3.87
N THR A 129 40.74 29.43 4.05
CA THR A 129 40.02 30.66 4.42
C THR A 129 40.35 31.07 5.85
N ALA A 130 40.47 30.12 6.77
CA ALA A 130 40.85 30.36 8.16
C ALA A 130 42.28 30.92 8.27
N ASP A 131 43.24 30.33 7.56
CA ASP A 131 44.62 30.84 7.49
C ASP A 131 44.70 32.26 6.92
N GLN A 132 43.86 32.57 5.92
CA GLN A 132 43.78 33.90 5.33
C GLN A 132 43.21 34.91 6.34
N VAL A 133 42.14 34.52 7.03
CA VAL A 133 41.46 35.36 8.05
C VAL A 133 42.36 35.60 9.25
N GLU A 134 43.13 34.61 9.71
CA GLU A 134 44.08 34.78 10.82
C GLU A 134 45.18 35.77 10.46
N LYS A 135 45.74 35.68 9.25
CA LYS A 135 46.73 36.66 8.75
C LYS A 135 46.15 38.05 8.58
N ASP A 136 44.93 38.16 8.06
CA ASP A 136 44.24 39.44 7.91
C ASP A 136 43.90 40.06 9.27
N LEU A 137 43.55 39.24 10.28
CA LEU A 137 43.32 39.68 11.66
C LEU A 137 44.61 40.14 12.34
N ASP A 138 45.69 39.38 12.24
CA ASP A 138 46.99 39.77 12.81
C ASP A 138 47.48 41.07 12.19
N GLN A 139 47.35 41.21 10.87
CA GLN A 139 47.71 42.42 10.15
C GLN A 139 46.80 43.60 10.55
N ALA A 140 45.50 43.39 10.69
CA ALA A 140 44.56 44.43 11.13
C ALA A 140 44.79 44.84 12.59
N VAL A 141 45.08 43.90 13.49
CA VAL A 141 45.39 44.17 14.91
C VAL A 141 46.71 44.93 15.02
N GLU A 142 47.74 44.53 14.26
CA GLU A 142 49.02 45.24 14.23
C GLU A 142 48.90 46.63 13.61
N GLU A 143 48.04 46.80 12.60
CA GLU A 143 47.77 48.10 11.96
C GLU A 143 46.93 49.03 12.85
N VAL A 144 45.95 48.52 13.59
CA VAL A 144 45.14 49.29 14.56
C VAL A 144 45.97 49.65 15.80
N LEU A 145 46.86 48.77 16.27
CA LEU A 145 47.79 49.07 17.35
C LEU A 145 48.85 50.12 16.94
N LYS A 146 49.22 50.19 15.65
CA LYS A 146 50.15 51.20 15.13
C LYS A 146 49.49 52.52 14.73
N GLY A 147 48.19 52.54 14.47
CA GLY A 147 47.43 53.73 14.09
C GLY A 147 46.00 53.65 14.60
N GLY A 148 45.78 54.09 15.83
CA GLY A 148 44.45 54.21 16.42
C GLY A 148 43.61 55.27 15.71
N ASP A 149 42.98 54.91 14.59
CA ASP A 149 42.17 55.81 13.79
C ASP A 149 40.80 55.19 13.45
N GLU A 150 39.77 55.66 14.15
CA GLU A 150 38.35 55.26 14.13
C GLU A 150 37.72 55.28 12.72
N ALA A 151 38.30 56.04 11.79
CA ALA A 151 37.81 56.15 10.42
C ALA A 151 37.99 54.87 9.59
N ARG A 152 39.01 54.06 9.89
CA ARG A 152 39.30 52.80 9.18
C ARG A 152 38.36 51.65 9.60
N LEU A 153 37.93 51.65 10.86
CA LEU A 153 36.89 50.75 11.37
C LEU A 153 35.58 50.89 10.58
N ARG A 154 35.18 52.13 10.27
CA ARG A 154 33.99 52.39 9.45
C ARG A 154 34.14 51.96 7.98
N GLN A 155 35.35 52.03 7.42
CA GLN A 155 35.61 51.52 6.07
C GLN A 155 35.54 49.99 6.00
N MET A 156 36.09 49.30 7.00
CA MET A 156 36.00 47.83 7.09
C MET A 156 34.56 47.36 7.31
N GLU A 157 33.77 48.04 8.15
CA GLU A 157 32.36 47.73 8.35
C GLU A 157 31.57 47.84 7.03
N HIS A 158 31.87 48.86 6.23
CA HIS A 158 31.21 49.06 4.94
C HIS A 158 31.64 48.02 3.88
N GLU A 159 32.88 47.52 3.94
CA GLU A 159 33.34 46.44 3.06
C GLU A 159 32.76 45.08 3.45
N LEU A 160 32.68 44.78 4.75
CA LEU A 160 32.05 43.57 5.28
C LEU A 160 30.56 43.52 4.93
N GLY A 161 29.84 44.63 5.07
CA GLY A 161 28.42 44.71 4.68
C GLY A 161 28.20 44.38 3.21
N ARG A 162 29.08 44.86 2.33
CA ARG A 162 28.99 44.60 0.88
C ARG A 162 29.24 43.13 0.54
N LYS A 163 30.21 42.49 1.20
CA LYS A 163 30.52 41.06 0.99
C LYS A 163 29.39 40.16 1.50
N ILE A 164 28.74 40.53 2.60
CA ILE A 164 27.57 39.82 3.14
C ILE A 164 26.38 39.94 2.18
N GLU A 165 26.10 41.15 1.68
CA GLU A 165 25.00 41.39 0.74
C GLU A 165 25.21 40.65 -0.60
N GLU A 166 26.45 40.60 -1.10
CA GLU A 166 26.81 39.87 -2.30
C GLU A 166 26.66 38.34 -2.11
N ALA A 167 27.09 37.82 -0.96
CA ALA A 167 26.93 36.41 -0.61
C ALA A 167 25.45 36.01 -0.49
N GLU A 168 24.64 36.85 0.16
CA GLU A 168 23.20 36.62 0.33
C GLU A 168 22.46 36.68 -1.01
N GLY A 169 22.78 37.65 -1.87
CA GLY A 169 22.22 37.75 -3.21
C GLY A 169 22.53 36.53 -4.08
N LYS A 170 23.75 36.01 -3.99
CA LYS A 170 24.17 34.80 -4.71
C LYS A 170 23.44 33.55 -4.21
N ALA A 171 23.34 33.38 -2.89
CA ALA A 171 22.61 32.28 -2.27
C ALA A 171 21.12 32.30 -2.64
N LYS A 172 20.50 33.47 -2.66
CA LYS A 172 19.09 33.64 -3.06
C LYS A 172 18.85 33.29 -4.53
N LYS A 173 19.75 33.71 -5.42
CA LYS A 173 19.68 33.40 -6.86
C LYS A 173 19.86 31.90 -7.12
N ASP A 174 20.74 31.23 -6.38
CA ASP A 174 20.93 29.79 -6.47
C ASP A 174 19.72 29.01 -5.94
N LEU A 175 19.10 29.48 -4.85
CA LEU A 175 17.84 28.92 -4.34
C LEU A 175 16.70 29.07 -5.36
N GLU A 176 16.56 30.23 -5.99
CA GLU A 176 15.53 30.49 -7.00
C GLU A 176 15.71 29.61 -8.24
N ASN A 177 16.94 29.51 -8.76
CA ASN A 177 17.28 28.60 -9.86
C ASN A 177 17.00 27.14 -9.51
N THR A 178 17.23 26.74 -8.26
CA THR A 178 16.98 25.36 -7.79
C THR A 178 15.48 25.11 -7.66
N LEU A 179 14.71 26.07 -7.14
CA LEU A 179 13.25 26.01 -7.09
C LEU A 179 12.63 25.92 -8.50
N GLU A 180 13.16 26.69 -9.44
CA GLU A 180 12.70 26.68 -10.83
C GLU A 180 13.02 25.35 -11.53
N LYS A 181 14.22 24.79 -11.31
CA LYS A 181 14.56 23.43 -11.77
C LYS A 181 13.60 22.39 -11.20
N ILE A 182 13.26 22.44 -9.91
CA ILE A 182 12.32 21.51 -9.28
C ILE A 182 10.91 21.65 -9.87
N LYS A 183 10.42 22.89 -10.03
CA LYS A 183 9.12 23.20 -10.64
C LYS A 183 9.02 22.63 -12.07
N ASN A 184 10.07 22.82 -12.86
CA ASN A 184 10.14 22.33 -14.24
C ASN A 184 10.36 20.81 -14.33
N HIS A 185 10.96 20.19 -13.31
CA HIS A 185 11.12 18.73 -13.27
C HIS A 185 9.80 18.02 -12.88
N HIS A 186 8.97 18.64 -12.04
CA HIS A 186 7.67 18.07 -11.68
C HIS A 186 6.57 18.22 -12.74
N SER A 187 6.68 19.18 -13.67
CA SER A 187 5.67 19.37 -14.72
C SER A 187 5.77 18.37 -15.89
N ARG A 188 6.91 17.69 -16.07
CA ARG A 188 7.13 16.73 -17.17
C ARG A 188 6.57 15.33 -16.95
N ARG A 189 5.98 15.02 -15.78
CA ARG A 189 5.44 13.69 -15.47
C ARG A 189 3.91 13.59 -15.37
N ARG A 190 3.15 14.56 -15.92
CA ARG A 190 1.67 14.53 -15.93
C ARG A 190 1.00 14.33 -17.30
N ASN A 191 1.76 14.28 -18.41
CA ASN A 191 1.18 14.19 -19.77
C ASN A 191 1.43 12.86 -20.51
N LYS A 192 1.44 11.72 -19.81
CA LYS A 192 1.52 10.40 -20.47
C LYS A 192 0.39 9.41 -20.15
N PHE A 193 -0.67 9.84 -19.46
CA PHE A 193 -1.93 9.11 -19.45
C PHE A 193 -2.92 9.84 -20.34
N GLY A 194 -2.96 9.43 -21.60
CA GLY A 194 -4.03 9.80 -22.52
C GLY A 194 -5.33 9.18 -22.03
N ILE A 195 -6.27 10.03 -21.62
CA ILE A 195 -7.69 9.68 -21.59
C ILE A 195 -8.31 10.38 -22.81
N PRO A 196 -8.43 9.71 -23.97
CA PRO A 196 -9.24 10.25 -25.05
C PRO A 196 -10.71 9.91 -24.78
N ARG A 197 -11.59 10.92 -24.94
CA ARG A 197 -13.05 10.80 -25.19
C ARG A 197 -14.00 10.49 -24.02
N LEU A 198 -13.99 11.25 -22.93
CA LEU A 198 -15.14 11.30 -22.01
C LEU A 198 -15.82 12.67 -21.88
N ILE A 199 -15.12 13.76 -22.21
CA ILE A 199 -15.68 15.13 -22.06
C ILE A 199 -16.74 15.44 -23.13
N ASN A 200 -16.60 14.91 -24.36
CA ASN A 200 -17.59 15.15 -25.42
C ASN A 200 -18.90 14.35 -25.25
N LEU A 201 -18.92 13.26 -24.46
CA LEU A 201 -20.13 12.48 -24.23
C LEU A 201 -21.05 13.13 -23.18
N LEU A 202 -20.47 13.84 -22.20
CA LEU A 202 -21.26 14.55 -21.19
C LEU A 202 -21.89 15.84 -21.72
N GLN A 203 -21.28 16.48 -22.73
CA GLN A 203 -21.90 17.63 -23.40
C GLN A 203 -23.04 17.22 -24.36
N ARG A 204 -22.96 16.03 -24.96
CA ARG A 204 -24.04 15.54 -25.84
C ARG A 204 -25.29 15.14 -25.06
N LYS A 205 -25.12 14.45 -23.92
CA LYS A 205 -26.24 14.04 -23.07
C LYS A 205 -26.99 15.24 -22.45
N LYS A 206 -26.27 16.30 -22.09
CA LYS A 206 -26.88 17.53 -21.55
C LYS A 206 -27.61 18.37 -22.62
N LYS A 207 -27.36 18.13 -23.91
CA LYS A 207 -28.05 18.82 -25.01
C LYS A 207 -29.32 18.08 -25.45
N GLU A 208 -29.37 16.75 -25.33
CA GLU A 208 -30.57 15.94 -25.57
C GLU A 208 -31.61 16.10 -24.44
N GLU A 209 -31.17 16.15 -23.18
CA GLU A 209 -32.08 16.35 -22.04
C GLU A 209 -32.77 17.74 -22.04
N LYS A 210 -32.18 18.73 -22.74
CA LYS A 210 -32.74 20.08 -22.86
C LYS A 210 -33.63 20.31 -24.09
N SER A 211 -33.67 19.37 -25.06
CA SER A 211 -34.61 19.44 -26.19
C SER A 211 -35.94 18.77 -25.89
N ASP A 212 -35.97 17.81 -24.96
CA ASP A 212 -37.20 17.10 -24.61
C ASP A 212 -38.09 17.90 -23.65
N GLU A 213 -37.54 18.82 -22.86
CA GLU A 213 -38.32 19.72 -21.99
C GLU A 213 -39.03 20.86 -22.75
N THR A 214 -38.61 21.22 -23.96
CA THR A 214 -39.22 22.30 -24.75
C THR A 214 -40.22 21.83 -25.80
N GLY A 215 -40.27 20.52 -26.11
CA GLY A 215 -41.20 19.94 -27.08
C GLY A 215 -42.62 19.65 -26.55
N GLY A 216 -42.83 19.65 -25.24
CA GLY A 216 -44.09 19.23 -24.60
C GLY A 216 -45.16 20.31 -24.36
N LYS A 217 -44.94 21.57 -24.79
CA LYS A 217 -45.86 22.69 -24.45
C LYS A 217 -46.79 23.17 -25.56
N ASN A 218 -46.83 22.54 -26.74
CA ASN A 218 -47.64 22.98 -27.88
C ASN A 218 -48.67 21.94 -28.35
N ALA A 219 -49.33 21.23 -27.45
CA ALA A 219 -50.48 20.40 -27.78
C ALA A 219 -51.49 20.41 -26.63
N SER A 220 -52.28 21.48 -26.53
CA SER A 220 -53.60 21.47 -25.90
C SER A 220 -54.43 22.64 -26.42
#